data_AF-A0A2V9K213-F1
#
_entry.id   AF-A0A2V9K213-F1
#
_cell.length_a   1.000
_cell.length_b   1.000
_cell.length_c   1.000
_cell.angle_alpha   90.00
_cell.angle_beta   90.00
_cell.angle_gamma   90.00
#
_symmetry.space_group_name_H-M   'P 1'
#
loop_
_entity.id
_entity.type
_entity.pdbx_description
1 polymer ?
#
loop_
_entity_poly.entity_id
_entity_poly.type
_entity_poly.pdbx_seq_one_letter_code
_entity_poly.pdbx_strand_id
1 'polypeptide(L)'
;MHSTHFKIVSFALGCLVWAAAGFAQNGGAAKSKQPVATVTVSNAVATKSSQVVATVGGRSIYDEVLTPSIQGQLQRLRSQEYEVKKKALDSLIEDNLLEAEAKKKGIPKEKLLEEEINSKVQDPSGA
;
A
#
# COMPACT_ATOMS: atom_id res chain seq x y z
N MET A 1 -9.41 31.19 -30.84
CA MET A 1 -8.16 31.82 -30.39
C MET A 1 -7.65 31.05 -29.18
N HIS A 2 -6.52 30.33 -29.38
CA HIS A 2 -5.50 29.84 -28.42
C HIS A 2 -6.01 29.18 -27.10
N SER A 3 -5.95 27.87 -26.82
CA SER A 3 -4.89 26.85 -26.93
C SER A 3 -3.45 27.33 -26.80
N THR A 4 -2.82 27.05 -25.65
CA THR A 4 -1.38 26.75 -25.44
C THR A 4 -1.16 26.48 -23.93
N HIS A 5 -0.88 25.24 -23.51
CA HIS A 5 0.45 24.62 -23.36
C HIS A 5 1.37 25.32 -22.33
N PHE A 6 1.31 24.90 -21.06
CA PHE A 6 2.41 25.09 -20.12
C PHE A 6 3.17 23.75 -19.96
N LYS A 7 3.93 23.41 -21.00
CA LYS A 7 5.06 22.48 -20.91
C LYS A 7 6.30 23.34 -20.71
N ILE A 8 6.86 23.35 -19.51
CA ILE A 8 8.19 23.92 -19.27
C ILE A 8 9.07 22.81 -18.69
N VAL A 9 9.91 22.27 -19.60
CA VAL A 9 11.37 22.06 -19.45
C VAL A 9 11.76 21.11 -18.29
N SER A 10 12.03 19.83 -18.54
CA SER A 10 13.27 19.31 -19.15
C SER A 10 14.53 19.82 -18.44
N PHE A 11 14.93 19.16 -17.33
CA PHE A 11 16.27 19.27 -16.78
C PHE A 11 16.88 17.87 -16.76
N ALA A 12 17.41 17.49 -17.92
CA ALA A 12 18.30 16.36 -18.06
C ALA A 12 19.72 16.77 -17.62
N LEU A 13 20.41 15.82 -17.01
CA LEU A 13 21.85 15.59 -17.12
C LEU A 13 22.82 16.57 -16.42
N GLY A 14 23.63 16.03 -15.50
CA GLY A 14 25.00 16.52 -15.32
C GLY A 14 25.58 16.40 -13.91
N CYS A 15 26.37 15.34 -13.71
CA CYS A 15 27.64 15.30 -12.96
C CYS A 15 27.75 16.02 -11.60
N LEU A 16 28.14 15.29 -10.54
CA LEU A 16 29.56 15.02 -10.27
C LEU A 16 29.72 14.05 -9.09
N VAL A 17 30.55 13.04 -9.34
CA VAL A 17 31.16 12.11 -8.39
C VAL A 17 31.97 12.88 -7.34
N TRP A 18 31.87 12.50 -6.06
CA TRP A 18 32.96 12.72 -5.11
C TRP A 18 33.36 11.39 -4.48
N ALA A 19 34.49 10.89 -4.95
CA ALA A 19 35.23 9.77 -4.40
C ALA A 19 36.62 10.28 -3.98
N ALA A 20 36.97 10.14 -2.71
CA ALA A 20 38.32 10.03 -2.15
C ALA A 20 38.18 9.89 -0.63
N ALA A 21 38.39 8.70 -0.07
CA ALA A 21 39.67 8.21 0.44
C ALA A 21 39.86 8.51 1.93
N GLY A 22 39.75 7.45 2.74
CA GLY A 22 39.95 7.47 4.19
C GLY A 22 40.01 6.05 4.74
N PHE A 23 40.93 5.25 4.23
CA PHE A 23 41.32 3.96 4.81
C PHE A 23 42.17 4.23 6.06
N ALA A 24 41.66 3.87 7.24
CA ALA A 24 42.46 3.79 8.46
C ALA A 24 42.02 2.56 9.27
N GLN A 25 42.85 1.53 9.16
CA GLN A 25 42.80 0.26 9.86
C GLN A 25 43.51 0.43 11.21
N ASN A 26 42.83 0.25 12.35
CA ASN A 26 43.52 -0.22 13.55
C ASN A 26 42.60 -0.95 14.52
N GLY A 27 43.11 -2.07 15.04
CA GLY A 27 42.38 -3.09 15.78
C GLY A 27 42.04 -2.72 17.22
N GLY A 28 41.05 -3.44 17.76
CA GLY A 28 40.64 -3.35 19.15
C GLY A 28 39.53 -4.35 19.44
N ALA A 29 39.90 -5.57 19.82
CA ALA A 29 38.98 -6.51 20.42
C ALA A 29 38.55 -5.98 21.80
N ALA A 30 37.33 -5.47 21.91
CA ALA A 30 36.69 -5.19 23.19
C ALA A 30 35.19 -5.49 23.11
N LYS A 31 34.90 -6.75 23.44
CA LYS A 31 33.68 -7.26 24.09
C LYS A 31 32.79 -6.14 24.67
N SER A 32 31.75 -5.74 23.94
CA SER A 32 30.67 -4.89 24.48
C SER A 32 29.36 -5.66 24.41
N LYS A 33 28.79 -5.90 25.60
CA LYS A 33 27.44 -6.41 25.78
C LYS A 33 26.49 -5.38 25.15
N GLN A 34 25.78 -5.75 24.10
CA GLN A 34 24.64 -4.95 23.63
C GLN A 34 23.62 -4.89 24.79
N PRO A 35 23.27 -3.70 25.30
CA PRO A 35 21.98 -3.56 25.96
C PRO A 35 20.94 -3.80 24.87
N VAL A 36 20.18 -4.89 25.03
CA VAL A 36 18.95 -5.15 24.28
C VAL A 36 18.12 -3.87 24.28
N ALA A 37 18.09 -3.19 23.14
CA ALA A 37 17.22 -2.06 22.92
C ALA A 37 15.79 -2.59 23.05
N THR A 38 15.17 -2.31 24.19
CA THR A 38 13.75 -2.51 24.41
C THR A 38 13.02 -1.69 23.36
N VAL A 39 12.46 -2.36 22.35
CA VAL A 39 11.51 -1.76 21.40
C VAL A 39 10.28 -1.38 22.22
N THR A 40 10.25 -0.13 22.69
CA THR A 40 9.10 0.41 23.39
C THR A 40 8.07 0.75 22.33
N VAL A 41 7.17 -0.20 22.05
CA VAL A 41 5.95 0.06 21.28
C VAL A 41 5.14 1.04 22.13
N SER A 42 5.28 2.33 21.83
CA SER A 42 4.49 3.38 22.46
C SER A 42 3.07 3.23 21.95
N ASN A 43 2.27 2.45 22.66
CA ASN A 43 0.84 2.33 22.44
C ASN A 43 0.20 3.68 22.81
N ALA A 44 0.21 4.61 21.87
CA ALA A 44 -0.48 5.88 21.98
C ALA A 44 -1.97 5.57 22.06
N VAL A 45 -2.49 5.53 23.29
CA VAL A 45 -3.92 5.53 23.55
C VAL A 45 -4.42 6.87 23.01
N ALA A 46 -4.98 6.85 21.81
CA ALA A 46 -5.69 7.99 21.25
C ALA A 46 -6.81 8.35 22.25
N THR A 47 -6.59 9.41 23.01
CA THR A 47 -7.61 10.01 23.86
C THR A 47 -8.74 10.44 22.94
N LYS A 48 -9.85 9.69 22.95
CA LYS A 48 -11.10 10.08 22.29
C LYS A 48 -11.48 11.46 22.83
N SER A 49 -11.21 12.50 22.05
CA SER A 49 -11.62 13.85 22.37
C SER A 49 -13.15 13.88 22.39
N SER A 50 -13.73 14.33 23.50
CA SER A 50 -15.16 14.60 23.62
C SER A 50 -15.51 15.78 22.71
N GLN A 51 -15.71 15.49 21.42
CA GLN A 51 -15.98 16.47 20.39
C GLN A 51 -17.48 16.77 20.38
N VAL A 52 -17.84 18.06 20.46
CA VAL A 52 -19.22 18.49 20.23
C VAL A 52 -19.53 18.37 18.74
N VAL A 53 -20.52 17.54 18.39
CA VAL A 53 -20.95 17.29 17.00
C VAL A 53 -22.14 18.16 16.61
N ALA A 54 -22.95 18.61 17.57
CA ALA A 54 -24.09 19.48 17.34
C ALA A 54 -24.53 20.20 18.62
N THR A 55 -25.35 21.25 18.49
CA THR A 55 -26.09 21.86 19.61
C THR A 55 -27.57 21.96 19.25
N VAL A 56 -28.46 21.47 20.12
CA VAL A 56 -29.92 21.48 19.91
C VAL A 56 -30.59 22.11 21.12
N GLY A 57 -31.30 23.23 20.93
CA GLY A 57 -31.99 23.94 22.01
C GLY A 57 -31.06 24.38 23.16
N GLY A 58 -29.82 24.78 22.84
CA GLY A 58 -28.80 25.17 23.82
C GLY A 58 -28.09 24.01 24.52
N ARG A 59 -28.40 22.75 24.19
CA ARG A 59 -27.72 21.57 24.72
C ARG A 59 -26.71 21.04 23.69
N SER A 60 -25.45 20.91 24.10
CA SER A 60 -24.40 20.32 23.26
C SER A 60 -24.57 18.79 23.19
N ILE A 61 -24.44 18.24 21.99
CA ILE A 61 -24.41 16.80 21.69
C ILE A 61 -22.96 16.43 21.40
N TYR A 62 -22.45 15.44 22.13
CA TYR A 62 -21.07 14.98 22.02
C TYR A 62 -20.97 13.69 21.21
N ASP A 63 -19.87 13.52 20.51
CA ASP A 63 -19.58 12.34 19.68
C ASP A 63 -19.63 11.01 20.48
N GLU A 64 -19.23 11.06 21.74
CA GLU A 64 -19.23 9.90 22.65
C GLU A 64 -20.63 9.32 22.91
N VAL A 65 -21.68 10.13 22.77
CA VAL A 65 -23.08 9.69 22.91
C VAL A 65 -23.58 9.08 21.59
N LEU A 66 -23.10 9.60 20.45
CA LEU A 66 -23.48 9.13 19.13
C LEU A 66 -22.79 7.82 18.75
N THR A 67 -21.47 7.74 18.94
CA THR A 67 -20.62 6.63 18.50
C THR A 67 -21.15 5.24 18.92
N PRO A 68 -21.56 5.00 20.18
CA PRO A 68 -22.11 3.72 20.60
C PRO A 68 -23.39 3.34 19.84
N SER A 69 -24.25 4.33 19.54
CA SER A 69 -25.52 4.09 18.84
C SER A 69 -25.34 3.70 17.38
N ILE A 70 -24.26 4.17 16.74
CA ILE A 70 -23.96 3.91 15.31
C ILE A 70 -22.85 2.88 15.10
N GLN A 71 -22.25 2.34 16.15
CA GLN A 71 -21.09 1.44 16.07
C GLN A 71 -21.33 0.24 15.15
N GLY A 72 -22.53 -0.35 15.19
CA GLY A 72 -22.90 -1.47 14.31
C GLY A 72 -22.98 -1.08 12.83
N GLN A 73 -23.40 0.15 12.52
CA GLN A 73 -23.41 0.66 11.15
C GLN A 73 -21.99 0.97 10.67
N LEU A 74 -21.18 1.64 11.52
CA LEU A 74 -19.77 1.89 11.23
C LEU A 74 -18.99 0.60 10.98
N GLN A 75 -19.28 -0.46 11.75
CA GLN A 75 -18.61 -1.74 11.54
C GLN A 75 -18.93 -2.36 10.19
N ARG A 76 -20.19 -2.26 9.73
CA ARG A 76 -20.56 -2.72 8.38
C ARG A 76 -19.84 -1.93 7.29
N LEU A 77 -19.71 -0.61 7.45
CA LEU A 77 -18.97 0.23 6.49
C LEU A 77 -17.49 -0.15 6.44
N ARG A 78 -16.86 -0.39 7.60
CA ARG A 78 -15.47 -0.89 7.65
C ARG A 78 -15.31 -2.25 6.98
N SER A 79 -16.28 -3.16 7.16
CA SER A 79 -16.27 -4.44 6.46
C SER A 79 -16.38 -4.26 4.94
N GLN A 80 -17.27 -3.37 4.47
CA GLN A 80 -17.37 -3.07 3.04
C GLN A 80 -16.08 -2.45 2.48
N GLU A 81 -15.49 -1.51 3.21
CA GLU A 81 -14.21 -0.92 2.87
C GLU A 81 -13.11 -1.99 2.76
N TYR A 82 -13.06 -2.91 3.73
CA TYR A 82 -12.12 -4.02 3.73
C TYR A 82 -12.30 -4.92 2.52
N GLU A 83 -13.53 -5.34 2.20
CA GLU A 83 -13.79 -6.21 1.04
C GLU A 83 -13.39 -5.55 -0.28
N VAL A 84 -13.64 -4.25 -0.44
CA VAL A 84 -13.23 -3.50 -1.65
C VAL A 84 -11.70 -3.45 -1.77
N LYS A 85 -11.02 -3.11 -0.67
CA LYS A 85 -9.54 -3.07 -0.64
C LYS A 85 -8.94 -4.45 -0.92
N LYS A 86 -9.51 -5.49 -0.32
CA LYS A 86 -9.09 -6.88 -0.51
C LYS A 86 -9.22 -7.28 -1.97
N LYS A 87 -10.39 -7.06 -2.59
CA LYS A 87 -10.61 -7.39 -4.00
C LYS A 87 -9.61 -6.68 -4.92
N ALA A 88 -9.35 -5.40 -4.69
CA ALA A 88 -8.37 -4.66 -5.47
C ALA A 88 -6.94 -5.21 -5.28
N LEU A 89 -6.58 -5.58 -4.07
CA LEU A 89 -5.29 -6.21 -3.77
C LEU A 89 -5.17 -7.58 -4.45
N ASP A 90 -6.20 -8.41 -4.38
CA ASP A 90 -6.22 -9.73 -5.00
C ASP A 90 -6.00 -9.62 -6.53
N SER A 91 -6.69 -8.70 -7.21
CA SER A 91 -6.47 -8.46 -8.65
C SER A 91 -5.05 -7.98 -8.98
N LEU A 92 -4.47 -7.11 -8.14
CA LEU A 92 -3.08 -6.69 -8.34
C LEU A 92 -2.11 -7.87 -8.18
N ILE A 93 -2.35 -8.75 -7.21
CA ILE A 93 -1.51 -9.95 -7.02
C ILE A 93 -1.61 -10.86 -8.25
N GLU A 94 -2.81 -11.12 -8.74
CA GLU A 94 -3.05 -11.93 -9.94
C GLU A 94 -2.30 -11.37 -11.16
N ASP A 95 -2.44 -10.06 -11.42
CA ASP A 95 -1.76 -9.39 -12.52
C ASP A 95 -0.24 -9.49 -12.40
N ASN A 96 0.32 -9.28 -11.20
CA ASN A 96 1.76 -9.38 -10.97
C ASN A 96 2.28 -10.81 -11.16
N LEU A 97 1.52 -11.83 -10.75
CA LEU A 97 1.89 -13.22 -10.94
C LEU A 97 1.88 -13.60 -12.43
N LEU A 98 0.86 -13.17 -13.17
CA LEU A 98 0.79 -13.37 -14.62
C LEU A 98 1.94 -12.68 -15.35
N GLU A 99 2.25 -11.43 -15.00
CA GLU A 99 3.39 -10.71 -15.56
C GLU A 99 4.73 -11.37 -15.25
N ALA A 100 4.90 -11.89 -14.03
CA ALA A 100 6.12 -12.58 -13.65
C ALA A 100 6.31 -13.87 -14.45
N GLU A 101 5.24 -14.62 -14.68
CA GLU A 101 5.28 -15.84 -15.50
C GLU A 101 5.51 -15.53 -16.98
N ALA A 102 4.86 -14.48 -17.50
CA ALA A 102 5.06 -13.95 -18.85
C ALA A 102 6.53 -13.60 -19.08
N LYS A 103 7.12 -12.84 -18.15
CA LYS A 103 8.53 -12.46 -18.18
C LYS A 103 9.47 -13.66 -18.12
N LYS A 104 9.16 -14.68 -17.29
CA LYS A 104 9.95 -15.92 -17.22
C LYS A 104 9.93 -16.71 -18.52
N LYS A 105 8.77 -16.78 -19.19
CA LYS A 105 8.59 -17.51 -20.45
C LYS A 105 8.94 -16.68 -21.70
N GLY A 106 9.22 -15.39 -21.53
CA GLY A 106 9.58 -14.48 -22.63
C GLY A 106 8.44 -14.18 -23.60
N ILE A 107 7.19 -14.41 -23.18
CA ILE A 107 5.99 -14.22 -24.01
C ILE A 107 5.03 -13.21 -23.37
N PRO A 108 4.25 -12.45 -24.14
CA PRO A 108 3.30 -11.48 -23.59
C PRO A 108 2.18 -12.18 -22.81
N LYS A 109 1.60 -11.49 -21.83
CA LYS A 109 0.59 -12.04 -20.91
C LYS A 109 -0.63 -12.64 -21.63
N GLU A 110 -1.04 -12.03 -22.74
CA GLU A 110 -2.16 -12.49 -23.56
C GLU A 110 -1.88 -13.87 -24.18
N LYS A 111 -0.63 -14.11 -24.60
CA LYS A 111 -0.23 -15.40 -25.17
C LYS A 111 -0.18 -16.51 -24.12
N LEU A 112 0.21 -16.20 -22.89
CA LEU A 112 0.11 -17.16 -21.78
C LEU A 112 -1.33 -17.55 -21.46
N LEU A 113 -2.22 -16.57 -21.43
CA LEU A 113 -3.64 -16.82 -21.19
C LEU A 113 -4.24 -17.70 -22.30
N GLU A 114 -3.92 -17.43 -23.57
CA GLU A 114 -4.35 -18.28 -24.69
C GLU A 114 -3.83 -19.72 -24.56
N GLU A 115 -2.56 -19.94 -24.22
CA GLU A 115 -1.99 -21.29 -24.06
C GLU A 115 -2.61 -22.06 -22.88
N GLU A 116 -2.78 -21.41 -21.72
CA GLU A 116 -3.35 -22.00 -20.50
C GLU A 116 -4.85 -22.26 -20.64
N ILE A 117 -5.58 -21.42 -21.37
CA ILE A 117 -7.03 -21.59 -21.62
C ILE A 117 -7.27 -22.62 -22.72
N ASN A 118 -6.58 -22.53 -23.86
CA ASN A 118 -6.77 -23.46 -24.98
C ASN A 118 -6.32 -24.89 -24.64
N SER A 119 -5.35 -25.05 -23.72
CA SER A 119 -4.99 -26.37 -23.18
C SER A 119 -6.02 -26.94 -22.19
N LYS A 120 -6.91 -26.10 -21.63
CA LYS A 120 -7.95 -26.50 -20.66
C LYS A 120 -9.34 -26.65 -21.28
N VAL A 121 -9.61 -26.06 -22.44
CA VAL A 121 -10.87 -26.22 -23.18
C VAL A 121 -10.74 -27.43 -24.12
N GLN A 122 -11.30 -28.57 -23.73
CA GLN A 122 -11.60 -29.64 -24.68
C GLN A 122 -12.80 -29.21 -25.53
N ASP A 123 -12.69 -29.39 -26.85
CA ASP A 123 -13.76 -29.11 -27.81
C ASP A 123 -15.08 -29.75 -27.35
N PRO A 124 -16.19 -29.00 -27.19
CA PRO A 124 -17.51 -29.57 -26.89
C PRO A 124 -18.14 -30.27 -28.12
N SER A 125 -17.34 -30.84 -29.01
CA SER A 125 -17.81 -31.66 -30.14
C SER A 125 -17.87 -33.12 -29.71
N GLY A 126 -18.97 -33.49 -29.04
CA GLY A 126 -19.18 -34.86 -28.58
C GLY A 126 -20.41 -35.05 -27.72
N ALA A 127 -21.57 -34.54 -28.15
CA ALA A 127 -22.89 -34.91 -27.60
C ALA A 127 -23.93 -34.96 -28.72
#